data_AF-A0A257MDQ3-F1
#
_entry.id   AF-A0A257MDQ3-F1
#
_cell.length_a   1.000
_cell.length_b   1.000
_cell.length_c   1.000
_cell.angle_alpha   90.00
_cell.angle_beta   90.00
_cell.angle_gamma   90.00
#
_symmetry.space_group_name_H-M   'P 1'
#
loop_
_entity.id
_entity.type
_entity.pdbx_description
1 polymer ?
#
loop_
_entity_poly.entity_id
_entity_poly.type
_entity_poly.pdbx_seq_one_letter_code
_entity_poly.pdbx_strand_id
1 'polypeptide(L)'
;MNALRDAGLINNSSMVIFAKNKIALIIPKDNPAQINNLHDLARPGIKIIMGTRDVPVGDYALQIIAGLGNNSAYGPDYETKVLANVISQETNVNYVVTKVALGEADVGFAYVSDISEDLSGKVLKIEIPDEFNVIAEYPISVMGQSKHPSQSRDFVNLVTSDRGMAVLEKFGFAPV
;
A
#
# COMPACT_ATOMS: atom_id res chain seq x y z
N MET A 1 -5.58 14.89 -1.89
CA MET A 1 -6.89 15.56 -1.70
C MET A 1 -6.77 16.89 -0.96
N ASN A 2 -6.07 16.97 0.18
CA ASN A 2 -5.95 18.22 0.97
C ASN A 2 -5.49 19.43 0.15
N ALA A 3 -4.41 19.32 -0.63
CA ALA A 3 -3.95 20.43 -1.48
C ALA A 3 -5.02 20.94 -2.46
N LEU A 4 -5.87 20.04 -3.01
CA LEU A 4 -6.97 20.43 -3.91
C LEU A 4 -8.12 21.10 -3.14
N ARG A 5 -8.43 20.61 -1.93
CA ARG A 5 -9.42 21.20 -1.03
C ARG A 5 -9.01 22.62 -0.61
N ASP A 6 -7.76 22.76 -0.18
CA ASP A 6 -7.22 24.01 0.36
C ASP A 6 -7.05 25.06 -0.75
N ALA A 7 -6.80 24.63 -1.99
CA ALA A 7 -6.81 25.47 -3.18
C ALA A 7 -8.23 25.77 -3.73
N GLY A 8 -9.29 25.23 -3.13
CA GLY A 8 -10.67 25.44 -3.58
C GLY A 8 -11.00 24.80 -4.94
N LEU A 9 -10.24 23.79 -5.36
CA LEU A 9 -10.37 23.17 -6.69
C LEU A 9 -11.39 22.03 -6.75
N ILE A 10 -11.94 21.62 -5.61
CA ILE A 10 -12.94 20.57 -5.49
C ILE A 10 -14.20 21.08 -4.81
N ASN A 11 -15.33 20.41 -5.06
CA ASN A 11 -16.53 20.61 -4.28
C ASN A 11 -16.39 19.84 -2.95
N ASN A 12 -16.10 20.56 -1.86
CA ASN A 12 -15.88 19.98 -0.54
C ASN A 12 -17.07 19.16 -0.04
N SER A 13 -18.31 19.55 -0.37
CA SER A 13 -19.51 18.79 0.01
C SER A 13 -19.66 17.46 -0.73
N SER A 14 -18.86 17.22 -1.76
CA SER A 14 -18.84 15.99 -2.55
C SER A 14 -17.76 15.01 -2.17
N MET A 15 -16.85 15.42 -1.26
CA MET A 15 -15.74 14.59 -0.85
C MET A 15 -16.20 13.49 0.09
N VAL A 16 -15.90 12.24 -0.28
CA VAL A 16 -16.17 11.05 0.53
C VAL A 16 -14.98 10.11 0.44
N ILE A 17 -14.69 9.37 1.51
CA ILE A 17 -13.78 8.22 1.43
C ILE A 17 -14.57 7.10 0.78
N PHE A 18 -14.01 6.46 -0.24
CA PHE A 18 -14.68 5.36 -0.96
C PHE A 18 -13.97 4.02 -0.79
N ALA A 19 -12.72 4.01 -0.34
CA ALA A 19 -11.98 2.79 -0.08
C ALA A 19 -10.91 3.02 0.99
N LYS A 20 -10.56 1.95 1.68
CA LYS A 20 -9.37 1.85 2.53
C LYS A 20 -8.43 0.78 1.98
N ASN A 21 -7.16 0.89 2.33
CA ASN A 21 -6.17 -0.12 2.01
C ASN A 21 -5.14 -0.25 3.12
N LYS A 22 -4.38 -1.34 3.11
CA LYS A 22 -3.34 -1.65 4.09
C LYS A 22 -2.11 -2.13 3.36
N ILE A 23 -0.94 -1.90 3.97
CA ILE A 23 0.31 -2.46 3.47
C ILE A 23 0.39 -3.94 3.83
N ALA A 24 0.87 -4.74 2.90
CA ALA A 24 1.28 -6.12 3.10
C ALA A 24 2.74 -6.27 2.70
N LEU A 25 3.40 -7.28 3.27
CA LEU A 25 4.61 -7.79 2.64
C LEU A 25 4.21 -8.72 1.50
N ILE A 26 4.95 -8.64 0.41
CA ILE A 26 4.88 -9.59 -0.70
C ILE A 26 6.20 -10.33 -0.81
N ILE A 27 6.14 -11.64 -1.01
CA ILE A 27 7.32 -12.50 -1.14
C ILE A 27 7.16 -13.42 -2.36
N PRO A 28 8.24 -13.96 -2.95
CA PRO A 28 8.14 -15.00 -3.96
C PRO A 28 7.35 -16.21 -3.42
N LYS A 29 6.58 -16.88 -4.28
CA LYS A 29 5.68 -17.96 -3.87
C LYS A 29 6.37 -19.16 -3.24
N ASP A 30 7.58 -19.45 -3.68
CA ASP A 30 8.43 -20.51 -3.13
C ASP A 30 9.17 -20.07 -1.85
N ASN A 31 9.15 -18.78 -1.52
CA ASN A 31 9.72 -18.19 -0.30
C ASN A 31 11.14 -18.70 0.03
N PRO A 32 12.12 -18.56 -0.88
CA PRO A 32 13.45 -19.14 -0.70
C PRO A 32 14.18 -18.56 0.52
N ALA A 33 13.86 -17.31 0.86
CA ALA A 33 14.42 -16.61 2.02
C ALA A 33 13.71 -16.94 3.34
N GLN A 34 12.68 -17.79 3.35
CA GLN A 34 11.94 -18.21 4.54
C GLN A 34 11.44 -17.03 5.39
N ILE A 35 10.81 -16.04 4.74
CA ILE A 35 10.19 -14.89 5.39
C ILE A 35 8.78 -15.28 5.78
N ASN A 36 8.47 -15.26 7.08
CA ASN A 36 7.18 -15.68 7.63
C ASN A 36 6.51 -14.55 8.43
N ASN A 37 7.30 -13.60 8.93
CA ASN A 37 6.82 -12.50 9.75
C ASN A 37 7.75 -11.29 9.65
N LEU A 38 7.40 -10.21 10.36
CA LEU A 38 8.14 -8.96 10.34
C LEU A 38 9.57 -9.07 10.93
N HIS A 39 9.83 -9.92 11.93
CA HIS A 39 11.18 -10.06 12.50
C HIS A 39 12.20 -10.52 11.46
N ASP A 40 11.75 -11.31 10.49
CA ASP A 40 12.59 -11.87 9.44
C ASP A 40 13.22 -10.82 8.53
N LEU A 41 12.60 -9.63 8.42
CA LEU A 41 13.11 -8.51 7.64
C LEU A 41 14.46 -7.99 8.14
N ALA A 42 14.75 -8.17 9.43
CA ALA A 42 15.98 -7.70 10.06
C ALA A 42 17.13 -8.71 9.98
N ARG A 43 16.91 -9.91 9.41
CA ARG A 43 17.99 -10.90 9.23
C ARG A 43 18.99 -10.39 8.18
N PRO A 44 20.31 -10.46 8.43
CA PRO A 44 21.29 -10.00 7.45
C PRO A 44 21.16 -10.71 6.10
N GLY A 45 21.21 -9.95 5.01
CA GLY A 45 21.25 -10.48 3.64
C GLY A 45 19.88 -10.71 2.99
N ILE A 46 18.78 -10.38 3.68
CA ILE A 46 17.46 -10.30 3.05
C ILE A 46 17.48 -9.17 2.02
N LYS A 47 16.90 -9.41 0.85
CA LYS A 47 16.76 -8.44 -0.23
C LYS A 47 15.39 -7.80 -0.18
N ILE A 48 15.32 -6.56 0.28
CA ILE A 48 14.08 -5.80 0.40
C ILE A 48 13.98 -4.80 -0.76
N ILE A 49 12.82 -4.75 -1.41
CA ILE A 49 12.46 -3.67 -2.33
C ILE A 49 11.23 -2.94 -1.78
N MET A 50 11.25 -1.61 -1.84
CA MET A 50 10.12 -0.79 -1.38
C MET A 50 9.90 0.41 -2.29
N GLY A 51 8.87 1.21 -2.04
CA GLY A 51 8.70 2.49 -2.73
C GLY A 51 9.72 3.54 -2.26
N THR A 52 10.02 4.52 -3.12
CA THR A 52 10.68 5.75 -2.69
C THR A 52 9.80 6.55 -1.72
N ARG A 53 10.41 7.40 -0.89
CA ARG A 53 9.66 8.15 0.15
C ARG A 53 8.58 9.08 -0.41
N ASP A 54 8.73 9.57 -1.64
CA ASP A 54 7.78 10.46 -2.30
C ASP A 54 6.52 9.74 -2.84
N VAL A 55 6.53 8.40 -2.87
CA VAL A 55 5.32 7.61 -3.15
C VAL A 55 4.69 7.11 -1.85
N PRO A 56 3.34 7.12 -1.72
CA PRO A 56 2.68 6.78 -0.45
C PRO A 56 3.07 5.40 0.12
N VAL A 57 3.21 4.38 -0.73
CA VAL A 57 3.60 3.02 -0.28
C VAL A 57 4.99 3.01 0.39
N GLY A 58 5.92 3.81 -0.12
CA GLY A 58 7.28 3.91 0.40
C GLY A 58 7.31 4.65 1.73
N ASP A 59 6.58 5.77 1.83
CA ASP A 59 6.43 6.48 3.09
C ASP A 59 5.74 5.62 4.16
N TYR A 60 4.68 4.89 3.81
CA TYR A 60 4.01 3.97 4.73
C TYR A 60 4.92 2.82 5.17
N ALA A 61 5.70 2.23 4.27
CA ALA A 61 6.70 1.23 4.64
C ALA A 61 7.73 1.78 5.64
N LEU A 62 8.22 3.01 5.43
CA LEU A 62 9.13 3.66 6.39
C LEU A 62 8.46 3.91 7.75
N GLN A 63 7.20 4.33 7.77
CA GLN A 63 6.43 4.51 9.02
C GLN A 63 6.26 3.17 9.77
N ILE A 64 5.95 2.09 9.05
CA ILE A 64 5.83 0.74 9.63
C ILE A 64 7.18 0.30 10.21
N ILE A 65 8.27 0.45 9.46
CA ILE A 65 9.63 0.06 9.90
C ILE A 65 10.04 0.82 11.16
N ALA A 66 9.84 2.15 11.18
CA ALA A 66 10.14 2.98 12.34
C ALA A 66 9.24 2.65 13.54
N GLY A 67 7.94 2.41 13.32
CA GLY A 67 7.01 1.97 14.35
C GLY A 67 7.43 0.65 15.00
N LEU A 68 7.88 -0.31 14.19
CA LEU A 68 8.43 -1.57 14.67
C LEU A 68 9.72 -1.36 15.47
N GLY A 69 10.64 -0.49 15.01
CA GLY A 69 11.86 -0.16 15.76
C GLY A 69 11.61 0.44 17.15
N ASN A 70 10.50 1.15 17.32
CA ASN A 70 10.06 1.70 18.61
C ASN A 70 9.31 0.68 19.49
N ASN A 71 8.95 -0.48 18.95
CA ASN A 71 8.25 -1.54 19.67
C ASN A 71 9.26 -2.47 20.38
N SER A 72 8.98 -2.78 21.65
CA SER A 72 9.87 -3.60 22.49
C SER A 72 10.06 -5.05 21.99
N ALA A 73 9.15 -5.57 21.17
CA ALA A 73 9.27 -6.91 20.59
C ALA A 73 10.35 -6.99 19.50
N TYR A 74 10.67 -5.87 18.84
CA TYR A 74 11.62 -5.80 17.72
C TYR A 74 12.94 -5.14 18.12
N GLY A 75 12.87 -4.09 18.95
CA GLY A 75 14.01 -3.38 19.51
C GLY A 75 14.56 -2.27 18.61
N PRO A 76 15.38 -1.36 19.19
CA PRO A 76 15.77 -0.10 18.56
C PRO A 76 16.63 -0.26 17.30
N ASP A 77 17.35 -1.38 17.17
CA ASP A 77 18.19 -1.64 15.99
C ASP A 77 17.40 -2.17 14.77
N TYR A 78 16.11 -2.50 14.94
CA TYR A 78 15.31 -3.14 13.90
C TYR A 78 15.25 -2.27 12.64
N GLU A 79 14.96 -0.97 12.79
CA GLU A 79 14.91 -0.05 11.65
C GLU A 79 16.24 -0.02 10.89
N THR A 80 17.36 0.09 11.58
CA THR A 80 18.69 0.11 10.94
C THR A 80 18.98 -1.21 10.22
N LYS A 81 18.64 -2.36 10.82
CA LYS A 81 18.86 -3.68 10.21
C LYS A 81 17.99 -3.89 8.97
N VAL A 82 16.72 -3.49 9.01
CA VAL A 82 15.82 -3.60 7.86
C VAL A 82 16.26 -2.66 6.74
N LEU A 83 16.61 -1.41 7.05
CA LEU A 83 17.05 -0.46 6.04
C LEU A 83 18.39 -0.85 5.39
N ALA A 84 19.28 -1.52 6.12
CA ALA A 84 20.51 -2.08 5.56
C ALA A 84 20.27 -3.21 4.54
N ASN A 85 19.09 -3.84 4.58
CA ASN A 85 18.66 -4.90 3.66
C ASN A 85 17.89 -4.35 2.43
N VAL A 86 17.63 -3.04 2.35
CA VAL A 86 16.95 -2.43 1.20
C VAL A 86 17.92 -2.33 0.02
N ILE A 87 17.65 -3.11 -1.03
CA ILE A 87 18.48 -3.16 -2.24
C ILE A 87 17.96 -2.27 -3.38
N SER A 88 16.68 -1.86 -3.30
CA SER A 88 16.08 -0.98 -4.30
C SER A 88 14.90 -0.19 -3.75
N GLN A 89 14.70 1.01 -4.29
CA GLN A 89 13.54 1.86 -4.02
C GLN A 89 12.90 2.26 -5.35
N GLU A 90 11.61 1.98 -5.50
CA GLU A 90 10.87 2.17 -6.75
C GLU A 90 9.95 3.38 -6.68
N THR A 91 9.83 4.10 -7.79
CA THR A 91 8.88 5.24 -7.92
C THR A 91 7.45 4.78 -8.26
N ASN A 92 7.20 3.47 -8.30
CA ASN A 92 5.89 2.89 -8.56
C ASN A 92 5.78 1.53 -7.87
N VAL A 93 4.69 1.31 -7.13
CA VAL A 93 4.46 0.05 -6.41
C VAL A 93 4.40 -1.16 -7.34
N ASN A 94 3.93 -0.98 -8.58
CA ASN A 94 3.86 -2.07 -9.56
C ASN A 94 5.26 -2.64 -9.89
N TYR A 95 6.31 -1.81 -9.83
CA TYR A 95 7.68 -2.28 -10.01
C TYR A 95 8.16 -3.12 -8.82
N VAL A 96 7.77 -2.75 -7.59
CA VAL A 96 8.03 -3.58 -6.39
C VAL A 96 7.40 -4.96 -6.56
N VAL A 97 6.11 -5.01 -6.91
CA VAL A 97 5.37 -6.28 -7.09
C VAL A 97 5.99 -7.13 -8.20
N THR A 98 6.31 -6.51 -9.34
CA THR A 98 6.91 -7.22 -10.48
C THR A 98 8.27 -7.80 -10.14
N LYS A 99 9.15 -7.04 -9.49
CA LYS A 99 10.51 -7.49 -9.14
C LYS A 99 10.50 -8.63 -8.14
N VAL A 100 9.63 -8.57 -7.13
CA VAL A 100 9.42 -9.69 -6.19
C VAL A 100 8.89 -10.93 -6.93
N ALA A 101 7.89 -10.76 -7.80
CA ALA A 101 7.35 -11.86 -8.60
C ALA A 101 8.37 -12.49 -9.58
N LEU A 102 9.40 -11.75 -9.97
CA LEU A 102 10.53 -12.21 -10.78
C LEU A 102 11.68 -12.81 -9.95
N GLY A 103 11.58 -12.78 -8.62
CA GLY A 103 12.63 -13.28 -7.72
C GLY A 103 13.86 -12.37 -7.61
N GLU A 104 13.76 -11.10 -8.03
CA GLU A 104 14.85 -10.13 -7.90
C GLU A 104 15.05 -9.68 -6.44
N ALA A 105 14.03 -9.87 -5.60
CA ALA A 105 14.04 -9.58 -4.18
C ALA A 105 13.30 -10.66 -3.39
N ASP A 106 13.66 -10.77 -2.11
CA ASP A 106 13.06 -11.75 -1.19
C ASP A 106 11.72 -11.25 -0.65
N VAL A 107 11.56 -9.93 -0.55
CA VAL A 107 10.35 -9.30 -0.03
C VAL A 107 10.20 -7.88 -0.57
N GLY A 108 8.95 -7.43 -0.70
CA GLY A 108 8.65 -6.02 -0.87
C GLY A 108 7.42 -5.55 -0.14
N PHE A 109 7.28 -4.23 -0.04
CA PHE A 109 6.10 -3.57 0.54
C PHE A 109 5.15 -3.14 -0.57
N ALA A 110 3.89 -3.59 -0.49
CA ALA A 110 2.84 -3.24 -1.45
C ALA A 110 1.50 -3.12 -0.73
N TYR A 111 0.47 -2.57 -1.38
CA TYR A 111 -0.89 -2.68 -0.88
C TYR A 111 -1.45 -4.09 -1.07
N VAL A 112 -2.41 -4.49 -0.23
CA VAL A 112 -3.14 -5.76 -0.37
C VAL A 112 -3.77 -5.90 -1.77
N SER A 113 -4.20 -4.78 -2.36
CA SER A 113 -4.83 -4.68 -3.68
C SER A 113 -3.86 -4.74 -4.87
N ASP A 114 -2.56 -4.54 -4.66
CA ASP A 114 -1.60 -4.38 -5.78
C ASP A 114 -1.23 -5.70 -6.45
N ILE A 115 -1.62 -6.82 -5.85
CA ILE A 115 -1.39 -8.14 -6.43
C ILE A 115 -2.50 -8.43 -7.42
N SER A 116 -2.18 -8.19 -8.68
CA SER A 116 -3.03 -8.53 -9.81
C SER A 116 -3.24 -10.05 -9.91
N GLU A 117 -4.34 -10.43 -10.55
CA GLU A 117 -4.73 -11.84 -10.70
C GLU A 117 -3.64 -12.67 -11.40
N ASP A 118 -2.93 -12.10 -12.38
CA ASP A 118 -1.82 -12.73 -13.09
C ASP A 118 -0.54 -12.92 -12.24
N LEU A 119 -0.38 -12.12 -11.18
CA LEU A 119 0.74 -12.23 -10.24
C LEU A 119 0.38 -13.02 -8.97
N SER A 120 -0.91 -13.23 -8.68
CA SER A 120 -1.38 -14.00 -7.51
C SER A 120 -0.81 -15.43 -7.44
N GLY A 121 -0.46 -16.00 -8.60
CA GLY A 121 0.17 -17.31 -8.71
C GLY A 121 1.69 -17.32 -8.47
N LYS A 122 2.34 -16.16 -8.31
CA LYS A 122 3.80 -15.98 -8.23
C LYS A 122 4.30 -15.39 -6.91
N VAL A 123 3.42 -14.77 -6.14
CA VAL A 123 3.76 -14.16 -4.85
C VAL A 123 2.82 -14.64 -3.75
N LEU A 124 3.27 -14.54 -2.49
CA LEU A 124 2.44 -14.68 -1.30
C LEU A 124 2.37 -13.35 -0.57
N LYS A 125 1.26 -13.14 0.16
CA LYS A 125 1.07 -12.02 1.08
C LYS A 125 1.37 -12.45 2.50
N ILE A 126 2.09 -11.62 3.23
CA ILE A 126 2.16 -11.68 4.69
C ILE A 126 1.50 -10.41 5.21
N GLU A 127 0.47 -10.58 6.02
CA GLU A 127 -0.25 -9.48 6.64
C GLU A 127 0.63 -8.77 7.68
N ILE A 128 0.52 -7.44 7.72
CA ILE A 128 1.14 -6.62 8.75
C ILE A 128 0.04 -6.31 9.77
N PRO A 129 0.20 -6.68 11.06
CA PRO A 129 -0.80 -6.42 12.09
C PRO A 129 -1.20 -4.94 12.16
N ASP A 130 -2.47 -4.68 12.42
CA ASP A 130 -3.06 -3.33 12.35
C ASP A 130 -2.39 -2.33 13.28
N GLU A 131 -1.87 -2.78 14.43
CA GLU A 131 -1.12 -1.95 15.37
C GLU A 131 0.21 -1.43 14.81
N PHE A 132 0.74 -2.06 13.77
CA PHE A 132 1.97 -1.67 13.08
C PHE A 132 1.72 -1.07 11.70
N ASN A 133 0.52 -1.25 11.15
CA ASN A 133 0.21 -0.92 9.77
C ASN A 133 -0.27 0.53 9.60
N VAL A 134 -0.23 1.02 8.36
CA VAL A 134 -0.84 2.29 7.99
C VAL A 134 -2.09 2.02 7.15
N ILE A 135 -3.23 2.54 7.61
CA ILE A 135 -4.49 2.48 6.86
C ILE A 135 -4.52 3.64 5.88
N ALA A 136 -4.38 3.33 4.59
CA ALA A 136 -4.48 4.30 3.51
C ALA A 136 -5.95 4.57 3.18
N GLU A 137 -6.37 5.84 3.22
CA GLU A 137 -7.72 6.25 2.83
C GLU A 137 -7.73 6.85 1.43
N TYR A 138 -8.72 6.46 0.64
CA TYR A 138 -8.88 6.90 -0.75
C TYR A 138 -10.10 7.81 -0.85
N PRO A 139 -9.90 9.14 -0.89
CA PRO A 139 -10.98 10.09 -1.09
C PRO A 139 -11.31 10.25 -2.58
N ILE A 140 -12.59 10.44 -2.87
CA ILE A 140 -13.10 10.87 -4.18
C ILE A 140 -13.92 12.14 -4.01
N SER A 141 -13.85 13.07 -4.97
CA SER A 141 -14.59 14.33 -4.95
C SER A 141 -14.79 14.85 -6.38
N VAL A 142 -15.86 15.62 -6.59
CA VAL A 142 -16.12 16.32 -7.85
C VAL A 142 -15.25 17.57 -7.92
N MET A 143 -14.58 17.79 -9.06
CA MET A 143 -13.83 19.03 -9.32
C MET A 143 -14.79 20.23 -9.35
N GLY A 144 -14.40 21.34 -8.70
CA GLY A 144 -15.21 22.56 -8.64
C GLY A 144 -15.48 23.16 -10.03
N GLN A 145 -14.54 22.98 -10.97
CA GLN A 145 -14.62 23.44 -12.35
C GLN A 145 -15.12 22.38 -13.34
N SER A 146 -15.78 21.31 -12.87
CA SER A 146 -16.29 20.26 -13.75
C SER A 146 -17.29 20.84 -14.75
N LYS A 147 -17.07 20.57 -16.06
CA LYS A 147 -18.02 20.89 -17.13
C LYS A 147 -19.22 19.93 -17.17
N HIS A 148 -19.16 18.85 -16.38
CA HIS A 148 -20.15 17.78 -16.31
C HIS A 148 -20.45 17.43 -14.84
N PRO A 149 -20.96 18.39 -14.03
CA PRO A 149 -21.10 18.19 -12.60
C PRO A 149 -22.11 17.09 -12.24
N SER A 150 -23.18 16.92 -13.03
CA SER A 150 -24.15 15.83 -12.83
C SER A 150 -23.51 14.46 -13.06
N GLN A 151 -22.85 14.26 -14.21
CA GLN A 151 -22.20 12.99 -14.54
C GLN A 151 -21.04 12.69 -13.58
N SER A 152 -20.33 13.73 -13.12
CA SER A 152 -19.29 13.59 -12.09
C SER A 152 -19.90 13.08 -10.78
N ARG A 153 -21.07 13.58 -10.39
CA ARG A 153 -21.81 13.11 -9.22
C ARG A 153 -22.29 11.67 -9.40
N ASP A 154 -22.83 11.34 -10.57
CA ASP A 154 -23.29 9.98 -10.88
C ASP A 154 -22.13 8.98 -10.79
N PHE A 155 -20.93 9.37 -11.22
CA PHE A 155 -19.74 8.54 -11.07
C PHE A 155 -19.33 8.36 -9.62
N VAL A 156 -19.30 9.43 -8.81
CA VAL A 156 -19.04 9.32 -7.36
C VAL A 156 -20.04 8.38 -6.70
N ASN A 157 -21.34 8.54 -7.01
CA ASN A 157 -22.40 7.69 -6.48
C ASN A 157 -22.23 6.22 -6.92
N LEU A 158 -21.79 5.98 -8.17
CA LEU A 158 -21.52 4.62 -8.65
C LEU A 158 -20.35 4.00 -7.88
N VAL A 159 -19.25 4.72 -7.70
CA VAL A 159 -18.07 4.23 -6.98
C VAL A 159 -18.41 3.89 -5.53
N THR A 160 -19.25 4.69 -4.87
CA THR A 160 -19.66 4.47 -3.48
C THR A 160 -20.95 3.63 -3.32
N SER A 161 -21.52 3.11 -4.42
CA SER A 161 -22.66 2.21 -4.36
C SER A 161 -22.24 0.79 -3.96
N ASP A 162 -23.18 -0.04 -3.52
CA ASP A 162 -22.94 -1.47 -3.22
C ASP A 162 -22.23 -2.19 -4.38
N ARG A 163 -22.60 -1.87 -5.63
CA ARG A 163 -21.95 -2.43 -6.82
C ARG A 163 -20.50 -1.97 -6.96
N GLY A 164 -20.22 -0.70 -6.70
CA GLY A 164 -18.87 -0.14 -6.75
C GLY A 164 -17.98 -0.73 -5.64
N MET A 165 -18.50 -0.76 -4.42
CA MET A 165 -17.84 -1.35 -3.25
C MET A 165 -17.53 -2.83 -3.47
N ALA A 166 -18.47 -3.63 -4.01
CA ALA A 166 -18.22 -5.04 -4.32
C ALA A 166 -17.08 -5.25 -5.34
N VAL A 167 -16.91 -4.34 -6.30
CA VAL A 167 -15.77 -4.39 -7.23
C VAL A 167 -14.47 -4.07 -6.49
N LEU A 168 -14.45 -3.04 -5.65
CA LEU A 168 -13.28 -2.66 -4.87
C LEU A 168 -12.83 -3.78 -3.93
N GLU A 169 -13.77 -4.39 -3.22
CA GLU A 169 -13.53 -5.53 -2.33
C GLU A 169 -12.97 -6.74 -3.10
N LYS A 170 -13.51 -7.04 -4.29
CA LYS A 170 -12.97 -8.09 -5.17
C LYS A 170 -11.49 -7.87 -5.49
N PHE A 171 -11.05 -6.61 -5.61
CA PHE A 171 -9.66 -6.24 -5.86
C PHE A 171 -8.86 -5.96 -4.57
N GLY A 172 -9.37 -6.34 -3.40
CA GLY A 172 -8.62 -6.30 -2.15
C GLY A 172 -8.57 -4.95 -1.43
N PHE A 173 -9.39 -3.98 -1.85
CA PHE A 173 -9.64 -2.78 -1.04
C PHE A 173 -10.57 -3.13 0.12
N ALA A 174 -10.33 -2.50 1.27
CA ALA A 174 -11.20 -2.62 2.43
C ALA A 174 -12.37 -1.63 2.33
N PRO A 175 -13.57 -2.01 2.82
CA PRO A 175 -14.70 -1.10 2.89
C PRO A 175 -14.43 0.06 3.88
N VAL A 176 -15.20 1.14 3.71
CA VAL A 176 -15.08 2.37 4.52
C VAL A 176 -15.86 2.26 5.80
#